data_AF-A0A2H3CVL2-F1
#
_entry.id   AF-A0A2H3CVL2-F1
#
_cell.length_a   1.000
_cell.length_b   1.000
_cell.length_c   1.000
_cell.angle_alpha   90.00
_cell.angle_beta   90.00
_cell.angle_gamma   90.00
#
_symmetry.space_group_name_H-M   'P 1'
#
loop_
_entity.id
_entity.type
_entity.pdbx_description
1 polymer ?
#
loop_
_entity_poly.entity_id
_entity_poly.type
_entity_poly.pdbx_seq_one_letter_code
_entity_poly.pdbx_strand_id
1 'polypeptide(L)'
;YITDLEQLFTHHRVTADDEKKKWFIYHPGIDIAEFWESFPEYSSGKTCTKFKTAVTKHYADPDPDRKYDCQDLDCVIGQYAGKIDLLAELAAYYRDFYPKAKHLVSKNHLSIHETSHLFSKGFTPHVWDSIIRRLQIKLPDHHPTDPYSVSEIHSTTQFILQSTN
;
A
#
# COMPACT_ATOMS: atom_id res chain seq x y z
N TYR A 1 -8.32 14.97 3.86
CA TYR A 1 -9.63 15.60 4.15
C TYR A 1 -9.94 15.64 5.65
N ILE A 2 -10.31 14.52 6.30
CA ILE A 2 -10.68 14.54 7.74
C ILE A 2 -9.52 15.03 8.61
N THR A 3 -8.30 14.54 8.35
CA THR A 3 -7.07 14.97 9.05
C THR A 3 -6.75 16.45 8.84
N ASP A 4 -6.99 16.98 7.64
CA ASP A 4 -6.73 18.40 7.34
C ASP A 4 -7.72 19.31 8.10
N LEU A 5 -8.99 18.92 8.18
CA LEU A 5 -10.00 19.63 8.98
C LEU A 5 -9.69 19.59 10.47
N GLU A 6 -9.14 18.49 10.99
CA GLU A 6 -8.72 18.39 12.39
C GLU A 6 -7.55 19.31 12.73
N GLN A 7 -6.59 19.44 11.81
CA GLN A 7 -5.51 20.42 11.96
C GLN A 7 -6.07 21.85 11.96
N LEU A 8 -7.04 22.15 11.10
CA LEU A 8 -7.71 23.46 11.08
C LEU A 8 -8.50 23.73 12.37
N PHE A 9 -9.25 22.77 12.90
CA PHE A 9 -9.97 22.95 14.17
C PHE A 9 -9.03 23.16 15.34
N THR A 10 -7.89 22.47 15.34
CA THR A 10 -6.85 22.63 16.37
C THR A 10 -6.22 24.02 16.27
N HIS A 11 -5.90 24.46 15.05
CA HIS A 11 -5.29 25.77 14.80
C HIS A 11 -6.24 26.92 15.17
N HIS A 12 -7.52 26.81 14.81
CA HIS A 12 -8.54 27.84 15.06
C HIS A 12 -9.27 27.69 16.40
N ARG A 13 -8.89 26.72 17.24
CA ARG A 13 -9.48 26.44 18.57
C ARG A 13 -11.00 26.26 18.54
N VAL A 14 -11.52 25.65 17.48
CA VAL A 14 -12.95 25.32 17.40
C VAL A 14 -13.21 24.19 18.40
N THR A 15 -14.01 24.45 19.44
CA THR A 15 -14.30 23.48 20.51
C THR A 15 -15.71 22.91 20.42
N ALA A 16 -16.68 23.68 19.91
CA ALA A 16 -18.07 23.27 19.81
C ALA A 16 -18.28 22.18 18.75
N ASP A 17 -18.93 21.08 19.15
CA ASP A 17 -19.19 19.93 18.27
C ASP A 17 -20.10 20.29 17.08
N ASP A 18 -21.14 21.09 17.31
CA ASP A 18 -22.08 21.51 16.26
C ASP A 18 -21.39 22.40 15.20
N GLU A 19 -20.43 23.23 15.63
CA GLU A 19 -19.63 24.06 14.73
C GLU A 19 -18.70 23.20 13.88
N LYS A 20 -17.99 22.24 14.50
CA LYS A 20 -17.14 21.28 13.77
C LYS A 20 -17.92 20.51 12.71
N LYS A 21 -19.12 20.02 13.04
CA LYS A 21 -19.96 19.28 12.09
C LYS A 21 -20.38 20.13 10.88
N LYS A 22 -20.69 21.42 11.08
CA LYS A 22 -21.00 22.34 9.97
C LYS A 22 -19.81 22.51 9.03
N TRP A 23 -18.60 22.65 9.57
CA TRP A 23 -17.38 22.74 8.76
C TRP A 23 -17.09 21.47 7.96
N PHE A 24 -17.46 20.30 8.47
CA PHE A 24 -17.37 19.05 7.71
C PHE A 24 -18.24 19.07 6.45
N ILE A 25 -19.44 19.65 6.53
CA ILE A 25 -20.44 19.68 5.45
C ILE A 25 -20.20 20.82 4.45
N TYR A 26 -19.55 21.90 4.88
CA TYR A 26 -19.32 23.06 4.01
C TYR A 26 -18.31 22.79 2.88
N HIS A 27 -17.34 21.91 3.11
CA HIS A 27 -16.19 21.72 2.22
C HIS A 27 -16.32 20.70 1.06
N PRO A 28 -17.09 19.59 1.15
CA PRO A 28 -17.03 18.51 0.17
C PRO A 28 -18.06 18.66 -0.98
N GLY A 29 -18.83 19.76 -1.04
CA GLY A 29 -19.84 20.00 -2.08
C GLY A 29 -21.24 19.52 -1.68
N ILE A 30 -22.27 20.02 -2.39
CA ILE A 30 -23.69 19.87 -2.02
C ILE A 30 -24.13 18.40 -1.92
N ASP A 31 -23.70 17.54 -2.85
CA ASP A 31 -24.11 16.13 -2.87
C ASP A 31 -23.54 15.33 -1.68
N ILE A 32 -22.31 15.65 -1.27
CA ILE A 32 -21.66 15.01 -0.10
C ILE A 32 -22.24 15.59 1.20
N ALA A 33 -22.56 16.89 1.20
CA ALA A 33 -23.23 17.56 2.30
C ALA A 33 -24.60 16.93 2.60
N GLU A 34 -25.47 16.78 1.60
CA GLU A 34 -26.80 16.16 1.74
C GLU A 34 -26.70 14.72 2.25
N PHE A 35 -25.73 13.95 1.74
CA PHE A 35 -25.46 12.60 2.22
C PHE A 35 -25.03 12.58 3.70
N TRP A 36 -24.16 13.49 4.14
CA TRP A 36 -23.70 13.54 5.54
C TRP A 36 -24.77 14.07 6.50
N GLU A 37 -25.64 14.97 6.04
CA GLU A 37 -26.80 15.44 6.81
C GLU A 37 -27.83 14.33 7.07
N SER A 38 -27.89 13.31 6.19
CA SER A 38 -28.76 12.16 6.36
C SER A 38 -28.36 11.23 7.53
N PHE A 39 -27.13 11.36 8.06
CA PHE A 39 -26.69 10.52 9.16
C PHE A 39 -27.37 10.88 10.48
N PRO A 40 -27.88 9.90 11.24
CA PRO A 40 -28.49 10.17 12.54
C PRO A 40 -27.46 10.74 13.53
N GLU A 41 -26.15 10.59 13.29
CA GLU A 41 -25.05 11.17 14.06
C GLU A 41 -24.90 12.70 13.87
N TYR A 42 -25.48 13.26 12.81
CA TYR A 42 -25.44 14.70 12.54
C TYR A 42 -26.39 15.50 13.45
N SER A 43 -27.44 14.86 14.01
CA SER A 43 -28.42 15.51 14.90
C SER A 43 -27.79 16.28 16.07
N SER A 44 -28.47 17.33 16.52
CA SER A 44 -28.07 18.18 17.65
C SER A 44 -27.93 17.35 18.94
N GLY A 45 -26.86 17.63 19.70
CA GLY A 45 -26.55 16.91 20.95
C GLY A 45 -25.70 15.64 20.78
N LYS A 46 -25.37 15.22 19.56
CA LYS A 46 -24.38 14.15 19.32
C LYS A 46 -22.98 14.73 19.12
N THR A 47 -21.97 14.03 19.62
CA THR A 47 -20.57 14.44 19.54
C THR A 47 -20.05 14.41 18.10
N CYS A 48 -19.16 15.33 17.72
CA CYS A 48 -18.53 15.34 16.40
C CYS A 48 -17.71 14.06 16.16
N THR A 49 -17.17 13.45 17.22
CA THR A 49 -16.46 12.17 17.13
C THR A 49 -17.34 11.03 16.61
N LYS A 50 -18.59 10.90 17.07
CA LYS A 50 -19.52 9.87 16.56
C LYS A 50 -19.85 10.07 15.09
N PHE A 51 -20.06 11.32 14.68
CA PHE A 51 -20.27 11.68 13.28
C PHE A 51 -19.05 11.34 12.42
N LYS A 52 -17.83 11.67 12.87
CA LYS A 52 -16.58 11.27 12.20
C LYS A 52 -16.47 9.76 12.07
N THR A 53 -16.79 9.00 13.11
CA THR A 53 -16.76 7.53 13.05
C THR A 53 -17.75 7.00 12.02
N ALA A 54 -18.96 7.55 11.94
CA ALA A 54 -19.96 7.15 10.95
C ALA A 54 -19.53 7.50 9.51
N VAL A 55 -19.04 8.73 9.29
CA VAL A 55 -18.47 9.15 7.99
C VAL A 55 -17.30 8.25 7.63
N THR A 56 -16.34 8.05 8.54
CA THR A 56 -15.18 7.19 8.30
C THR A 56 -15.60 5.75 8.02
N LYS A 57 -16.61 5.21 8.69
CA LYS A 57 -17.13 3.85 8.42
C LYS A 57 -17.79 3.72 7.04
N HIS A 58 -18.35 4.80 6.52
CA HIS A 58 -18.98 4.82 5.19
C HIS A 58 -17.99 4.99 4.03
N TYR A 59 -16.88 5.71 4.24
CA TYR A 59 -15.86 5.95 3.21
C TYR A 59 -14.59 5.12 3.36
N ALA A 60 -14.27 4.67 4.57
CA ALA A 60 -13.28 3.62 4.72
C ALA A 60 -13.86 2.37 4.09
N ASP A 61 -13.08 1.70 3.26
CA ASP A 61 -13.29 0.28 3.03
C ASP A 61 -13.51 -0.36 4.41
N PRO A 62 -14.53 -1.21 4.58
CA PRO A 62 -14.99 -1.70 5.88
C PRO A 62 -13.90 -2.40 6.71
N ASP A 63 -12.72 -2.61 6.14
CA ASP A 63 -11.55 -3.12 6.81
C ASP A 63 -10.26 -2.37 6.36
N PRO A 64 -9.64 -1.52 7.21
CA PRO A 64 -8.33 -0.95 6.93
C PRO A 64 -7.22 -2.03 6.80
N ASP A 65 -7.51 -3.27 7.19
CA ASP A 65 -6.64 -4.43 7.01
C ASP A 65 -6.79 -5.08 5.62
N ARG A 66 -7.83 -4.70 4.86
CA ARG A 66 -8.05 -5.11 3.46
C ARG A 66 -7.67 -4.04 2.45
N LYS A 67 -6.83 -3.07 2.83
CA LYS A 67 -6.37 -2.01 1.91
C LYS A 67 -5.70 -2.59 0.65
N TYR A 68 -5.05 -3.74 0.78
CA TYR A 68 -4.48 -4.50 -0.32
C TYR A 68 -4.78 -5.98 -0.13
N ASP A 69 -5.06 -6.70 -1.21
CA ASP A 69 -5.24 -8.16 -1.21
C ASP A 69 -4.13 -8.87 -2.01
N CYS A 70 -4.03 -10.19 -1.93
CA CYS A 70 -3.13 -10.98 -2.76
C CYS A 70 -3.39 -10.75 -4.27
N GLN A 71 -4.64 -10.49 -4.66
CA GLN A 71 -4.98 -10.14 -6.05
C GLN A 71 -4.30 -8.84 -6.52
N ASP A 72 -4.10 -7.87 -5.62
CA ASP A 72 -3.39 -6.64 -5.94
C ASP A 72 -1.92 -6.90 -6.27
N LEU A 73 -1.30 -7.87 -5.59
CA LEU A 73 0.07 -8.30 -5.89
C LEU A 73 0.13 -9.06 -7.21
N ASP A 74 -0.80 -9.98 -7.46
CA ASP A 74 -0.89 -10.71 -8.72
C ASP A 74 -1.11 -9.77 -9.91
N CYS A 75 -1.89 -8.70 -9.73
CA CYS A 75 -2.07 -7.66 -10.75
C CYS A 75 -0.76 -6.92 -11.04
N VAL A 76 -0.02 -6.52 -10.01
CA VAL A 76 1.31 -5.89 -10.18
C VAL A 76 2.27 -6.86 -10.85
N ILE A 77 2.33 -8.11 -10.42
CA ILE A 77 3.17 -9.13 -11.07
C ILE A 77 2.78 -9.28 -12.54
N GLY A 78 1.50 -9.42 -12.87
CA GLY A 78 1.03 -9.55 -14.25
C GLY A 78 1.32 -8.32 -15.12
N GLN A 79 1.31 -7.12 -14.53
CA GLN A 79 1.62 -5.88 -15.25
C GLN A 79 3.07 -5.84 -15.73
N TYR A 80 4.00 -6.32 -14.90
CA TYR A 80 5.45 -6.29 -15.13
C TYR A 80 6.03 -7.64 -15.59
N ALA A 81 5.22 -8.72 -15.58
CA ALA A 81 5.63 -10.05 -16.00
C ALA A 81 6.21 -10.01 -17.42
N GLY A 82 7.49 -10.37 -17.53
CA GLY A 82 8.17 -10.42 -18.81
C GLY A 82 8.66 -9.07 -19.35
N LYS A 83 8.59 -7.99 -18.55
CA LYS A 83 8.95 -6.62 -18.97
C LYS A 83 10.03 -5.96 -18.10
N ILE A 84 10.74 -6.72 -17.27
CA ILE A 84 11.79 -6.15 -16.40
C ILE A 84 13.13 -6.38 -17.07
N ASP A 85 13.43 -5.57 -18.08
CA ASP A 85 14.71 -5.62 -18.82
C ASP A 85 15.55 -4.36 -18.55
N LEU A 86 14.95 -3.30 -18.00
CA LEU A 86 15.59 -2.03 -17.68
C LEU A 86 15.56 -1.70 -16.19
N LEU A 87 16.55 -0.92 -15.74
CA LEU A 87 16.63 -0.44 -14.35
C LEU A 87 15.39 0.40 -13.94
N ALA A 88 14.82 1.16 -14.89
CA ALA A 88 13.62 1.95 -14.65
C ALA A 88 12.39 1.07 -14.39
N GLU A 89 12.27 -0.04 -15.11
CA GLU A 89 11.18 -1.02 -14.97
C GLU A 89 11.31 -1.78 -13.64
N LEU A 90 12.55 -2.14 -13.25
CA LEU A 90 12.83 -2.71 -11.94
C LEU A 90 12.41 -1.77 -10.81
N ALA A 91 12.79 -0.49 -10.91
CA ALA A 91 12.46 0.51 -9.90
C ALA A 91 10.94 0.74 -9.80
N ALA A 92 10.24 0.77 -10.94
CA ALA A 92 8.78 0.89 -10.99
C ALA A 92 8.10 -0.34 -10.35
N TYR A 93 8.53 -1.55 -10.73
CA TYR A 93 8.04 -2.79 -10.16
C TYR A 93 8.24 -2.85 -8.64
N TYR A 94 9.43 -2.52 -8.15
CA TYR A 94 9.73 -2.52 -6.72
C TYR A 94 8.86 -1.51 -5.95
N ARG A 95 8.67 -0.30 -6.51
CA ARG A 95 7.84 0.75 -5.90
C ARG A 95 6.38 0.34 -5.79
N ASP A 96 5.85 -0.39 -6.77
CA ASP A 96 4.45 -0.80 -6.79
C ASP A 96 4.22 -2.08 -5.95
N PHE A 97 5.19 -2.99 -5.92
CA PHE A 97 5.12 -4.27 -5.21
C PHE A 97 5.40 -4.14 -3.70
N TYR A 98 6.47 -3.45 -3.31
CA TYR A 98 6.98 -3.48 -1.93
C TYR A 98 5.99 -2.93 -0.88
N PRO A 99 5.30 -1.79 -1.10
CA PRO A 99 4.34 -1.26 -0.14
C PRO A 99 3.16 -2.21 0.10
N LYS A 100 2.66 -2.85 -0.97
CA LYS A 100 1.55 -3.81 -0.92
C LYS A 100 1.96 -5.09 -0.17
N ALA A 101 3.11 -5.64 -0.53
CA ALA A 101 3.68 -6.82 0.12
C ALA A 101 3.96 -6.57 1.61
N LYS A 102 4.56 -5.43 1.96
CA LYS A 102 4.84 -5.06 3.36
C LYS A 102 3.56 -4.96 4.20
N HIS A 103 2.48 -4.43 3.62
CA HIS A 103 1.18 -4.35 4.28
C HIS A 103 0.63 -5.76 4.57
N LEU A 104 0.62 -6.64 3.57
CA LEU A 104 0.14 -8.02 3.71
C LEU A 104 0.96 -8.86 4.69
N VAL A 105 2.29 -8.69 4.71
CA VAL A 105 3.17 -9.32 5.70
C VAL A 105 2.88 -8.81 7.11
N SER A 106 2.67 -7.50 7.29
CA SER A 106 2.36 -6.92 8.61
C SER A 106 1.04 -7.42 9.20
N LYS A 107 0.15 -7.93 8.34
CA LYS A 107 -1.14 -8.50 8.69
C LYS A 107 -1.14 -10.03 8.77
N ASN A 108 0.02 -10.67 8.62
CA ASN A 108 0.16 -12.14 8.55
C ASN A 108 -0.67 -12.81 7.44
N HIS A 109 -1.04 -12.07 6.39
CA HIS A 109 -1.68 -12.66 5.20
C HIS A 109 -0.65 -13.27 4.24
N LEU A 110 0.62 -12.87 4.37
CA LEU A 110 1.73 -13.33 3.57
C LEU A 110 2.96 -13.54 4.47
N SER A 111 3.65 -14.66 4.28
CA SER A 111 4.97 -14.85 4.85
C SER A 111 6.05 -14.11 4.05
N ILE A 112 7.21 -13.92 4.68
CA ILE A 112 8.41 -13.37 3.99
C ILE A 112 8.83 -14.30 2.84
N HIS A 113 8.68 -15.61 3.01
CA HIS A 113 9.01 -16.62 2.01
C HIS A 113 8.10 -16.50 0.78
N GLU A 114 6.78 -16.46 0.99
CA GLU A 114 5.81 -16.30 -0.10
C GLU A 114 5.96 -14.95 -0.80
N THR A 115 6.24 -13.88 -0.06
CA THR A 115 6.51 -12.55 -0.64
C THR A 115 7.71 -12.59 -1.58
N SER A 116 8.79 -13.28 -1.19
CA SER A 116 9.99 -13.40 -2.01
C SER A 116 9.74 -14.25 -3.26
N HIS A 117 8.97 -15.33 -3.12
CA HIS A 117 8.53 -16.14 -4.25
C HIS A 117 7.63 -15.33 -5.22
N LEU A 118 6.67 -14.55 -4.71
CA LEU A 118 5.83 -13.67 -5.53
C LEU A 118 6.66 -12.61 -6.27
N PHE A 119 7.65 -12.01 -5.61
CA PHE A 119 8.55 -11.05 -6.25
C PHE A 119 9.34 -11.68 -7.40
N SER A 120 9.77 -12.94 -7.26
CA SER A 120 10.49 -13.66 -8.30
C SER A 120 9.67 -13.86 -9.60
N LYS A 121 8.34 -13.98 -9.48
CA LYS A 121 7.44 -14.16 -10.64
C LYS A 121 7.36 -12.94 -11.56
N GLY A 122 7.79 -11.77 -11.11
CA GLY A 122 7.83 -10.56 -11.94
C GLY A 122 8.92 -10.60 -13.01
N PHE A 123 9.96 -11.43 -12.85
CA PHE A 123 11.13 -11.45 -13.75
C PHE A 123 10.94 -12.40 -14.94
N THR A 124 11.60 -12.09 -16.06
CA THR A 124 11.76 -13.05 -17.16
C THR A 124 12.65 -14.22 -16.72
N PRO A 125 12.47 -15.44 -17.27
CA PRO A 125 13.31 -16.59 -16.93
C PRO A 125 14.81 -16.32 -17.10
N HIS A 126 15.20 -15.62 -18.17
CA HIS A 126 16.60 -15.27 -18.43
C HIS A 126 17.20 -14.33 -17.35
N VAL A 127 16.45 -13.30 -16.93
CA VAL A 127 16.89 -12.38 -15.87
C VAL A 127 16.94 -13.12 -14.54
N TRP A 128 15.95 -13.98 -14.26
CA TRP A 128 15.92 -14.79 -13.05
C TRP A 128 17.12 -15.74 -12.94
N ASP A 129 17.47 -16.47 -14.00
CA ASP A 129 18.64 -17.34 -14.02
C ASP A 129 19.94 -16.57 -13.73
N SER A 130 20.05 -15.36 -14.27
CA SER A 130 21.19 -14.47 -14.03
C SER A 130 21.26 -14.01 -12.56
N ILE A 131 20.12 -13.67 -11.98
CA ILE A 131 19.99 -13.31 -10.55
C ILE A 131 20.43 -14.49 -9.67
N ILE A 132 19.90 -15.69 -9.92
CA ILE A 132 20.22 -16.89 -9.13
C ILE A 132 21.72 -17.21 -9.19
N ARG A 133 22.33 -17.19 -10.38
CA ARG A 133 23.78 -17.44 -10.52
C ARG A 133 24.61 -16.43 -9.73
N ARG A 134 24.24 -15.15 -9.78
CA ARG A 134 24.93 -14.09 -9.04
C ARG A 134 24.74 -14.25 -7.52
N LEU A 135 23.55 -14.62 -7.07
CA LEU A 135 23.25 -14.87 -5.66
C LEU A 135 24.03 -16.07 -5.12
N GLN A 136 24.12 -17.17 -5.86
CA GLN A 136 24.92 -18.34 -5.49
C GLN A 136 26.41 -18.01 -5.32
N ILE A 137 26.95 -17.07 -6.12
CA ILE A 137 28.33 -16.60 -5.96
C ILE A 137 28.49 -15.72 -4.71
N LYS A 138 27.50 -14.88 -4.40
CA LYS A 138 27.53 -13.97 -3.24
C LYS A 138 27.29 -14.69 -1.92
N LEU A 139 26.46 -15.73 -1.93
CA LEU A 139 26.00 -16.47 -0.75
C LEU A 139 26.27 -17.97 -0.98
N PRO A 140 27.55 -18.39 -0.91
CA PRO A 140 27.93 -19.78 -1.19
C PRO A 140 27.38 -20.77 -0.15
N ASP A 141 27.14 -20.32 1.07
CA ASP A 141 26.59 -21.13 2.17
C ASP A 141 25.04 -21.13 2.21
N HIS A 142 24.38 -20.52 1.23
CA HIS A 142 22.92 -20.45 1.18
C HIS A 142 22.30 -21.81 0.85
N HIS A 143 21.36 -22.26 1.68
CA HIS A 143 20.75 -23.57 1.49
C HIS A 143 19.80 -23.55 0.27
N PRO A 144 19.80 -24.58 -0.60
CA PRO A 144 18.97 -24.59 -1.82
C PRO A 144 17.46 -24.53 -1.56
N THR A 145 17.03 -24.91 -0.36
CA THR A 145 15.61 -24.88 0.06
C THR A 145 15.20 -23.54 0.66
N ASP A 146 16.15 -22.70 1.04
CA ASP A 146 15.85 -21.39 1.63
C ASP A 146 15.59 -20.39 0.49
N PRO A 147 14.50 -19.61 0.52
CA PRO A 147 14.30 -18.56 -0.47
C PRO A 147 15.19 -17.36 -0.17
N TYR A 148 15.64 -16.71 -1.22
CA TYR A 148 16.34 -15.42 -1.14
C TYR A 148 15.38 -14.33 -0.71
N SER A 149 15.86 -13.35 0.06
CA SER A 149 15.05 -12.20 0.44
C SER A 149 14.79 -11.27 -0.74
N VAL A 150 13.65 -10.55 -0.72
CA VAL A 150 13.32 -9.51 -1.72
C VAL A 150 14.44 -8.48 -1.87
N SER A 151 15.13 -8.11 -0.78
CA SER A 151 16.26 -7.17 -0.81
C SER A 151 17.48 -7.72 -1.55
N GLU A 152 17.80 -9.00 -1.37
CA GLU A 152 18.91 -9.66 -2.06
C GLU A 152 18.61 -9.78 -3.54
N ILE A 153 17.38 -10.19 -3.89
CA ILE A 153 16.91 -10.24 -5.28
C ILE A 153 17.02 -8.85 -5.91
N HIS A 154 16.41 -7.82 -5.30
CA HIS A 154 16.42 -6.46 -5.83
C HIS A 154 17.83 -5.90 -6.05
N SER A 155 18.71 -5.99 -5.05
CA SER A 155 20.08 -5.49 -5.16
C SER A 155 20.91 -6.24 -6.21
N THR A 156 20.66 -7.54 -6.37
CA THR A 156 21.33 -8.37 -7.38
C THR A 156 20.82 -8.03 -8.78
N THR A 157 19.51 -7.87 -8.97
CA THR A 157 18.94 -7.45 -10.25
C THR A 157 19.46 -6.08 -10.66
N GLN A 158 19.50 -5.13 -9.72
CA GLN A 158 20.05 -3.80 -9.97
C GLN A 158 21.51 -3.88 -10.47
N PHE A 159 22.34 -4.71 -9.84
CA PHE A 159 23.71 -4.90 -10.28
C PHE A 159 23.79 -5.49 -11.70
N ILE A 160 22.98 -6.51 -12.00
CA ILE A 160 22.97 -7.17 -13.32
C ILE A 160 22.56 -6.16 -14.40
N LEU A 161 21.47 -5.41 -14.18
CA LEU A 161 20.98 -4.43 -15.15
C LEU A 161 21.91 -3.23 -15.34
N GLN A 162 22.69 -2.87 -14.32
CA GLN A 162 23.74 -1.86 -14.43
C GLN A 162 24.97 -2.36 -15.19
N SER A 163 25.28 -3.65 -15.12
CA SER A 163 26.42 -4.25 -15.85
C SER A 163 26.14 -4.53 -17.34
N THR A 164 24.87 -4.48 -17.76
CA THR A 164 24.42 -4.78 -19.14
C THR A 164 24.23 -3.52 -19.99
N ASN A 165 24.27 -2.31 -19.40
CA ASN A 165 24.31 -1.02 -20.12
C ASN A 165 25.75 -0.56 -20.34
#